data_AF-A0A956K0V5-F1
#
_entry.id   AF-A0A956K0V5-F1
#
_cell.length_a   1.000
_cell.length_b   1.000
_cell.length_c   1.000
_cell.angle_alpha   90.00
_cell.angle_beta   90.00
_cell.angle_gamma   90.00
#
_symmetry.space_group_name_H-M   'P 1'
#
loop_
_entity.id
_entity.type
_entity.pdbx_description
1 polymer ?
#
loop_
_entity_poly.entity_id
_entity_poly.type
_entity_poly.pdbx_seq_one_letter_code
_entity_poly.pdbx_strand_id
1 'polypeptide(L)'
;MEDEHEARYRAYVDALTREIPGFRIVRKDRSRWQRAIHWSLVAVTFGGMRAYLTSYQTTIRRTVYVTADWDDRDARTRYITLRHEAVHLRQFRRFTLPGMALLYVLLPLPLGLAWCRARFEMAAYAEEIRATAEVWGPSHARDPAYRAEVIGEFLGPSYGWMWPFRRSLERWYDRVLADLDTAAR
;
A
#
# COMPACT_ATOMS: atom_id res chain seq x y z
N MET A 1 -19.68 13.70 11.84
CA MET A 1 -18.64 13.64 10.79
C MET A 1 -17.56 12.64 11.18
N GLU A 2 -16.87 12.79 12.32
CA GLU A 2 -15.88 11.81 12.81
C GLU A 2 -16.48 10.40 12.98
N ASP A 3 -17.68 10.33 13.55
CA ASP A 3 -18.42 9.06 13.69
C ASP A 3 -18.75 8.38 12.36
N GLU A 4 -18.96 9.15 11.28
CA GLU A 4 -19.28 8.61 9.96
C GLU A 4 -18.05 8.00 9.29
N HIS A 5 -16.90 8.66 9.39
CA HIS A 5 -15.65 8.14 8.86
C HIS A 5 -15.19 6.89 9.62
N GLU A 6 -15.37 6.88 10.95
CA GLU A 6 -15.11 5.70 11.77
C GLU A 6 -16.07 4.55 11.42
N ALA A 7 -17.36 4.84 11.22
CA ALA A 7 -18.33 3.84 10.77
C ALA A 7 -17.97 3.26 9.40
N ARG A 8 -17.53 4.09 8.45
CA ARG A 8 -17.06 3.64 7.12
C ARG A 8 -15.83 2.74 7.24
N TYR A 9 -14.86 3.14 8.05
CA TYR A 9 -13.67 2.32 8.31
C TYR A 9 -14.05 0.95 8.88
N ARG A 10 -14.91 0.91 9.92
CA ARG A 10 -15.37 -0.34 10.54
C ARG A 10 -16.14 -1.21 9.56
N ALA A 11 -17.07 -0.64 8.80
CA ALA A 11 -17.83 -1.36 7.78
C ALA A 11 -16.91 -2.01 6.74
N TYR A 12 -15.81 -1.33 6.38
CA TYR A 12 -14.81 -1.88 5.46
C TYR A 12 -13.97 -3.00 6.08
N VAL A 13 -13.58 -2.87 7.35
CA VAL A 13 -12.93 -3.95 8.13
C VAL A 13 -13.84 -5.18 8.19
N ASP A 14 -15.13 -5.01 8.42
CA ASP A 14 -16.11 -6.09 8.47
C ASP A 14 -16.30 -6.74 7.10
N ALA A 15 -16.29 -5.95 6.02
CA ALA A 15 -16.32 -6.46 4.65
C ALA A 15 -15.08 -7.33 4.35
N LEU A 16 -13.87 -6.87 4.70
CA LEU A 16 -12.64 -7.65 4.52
C LEU A 16 -12.61 -8.92 5.38
N THR A 17 -13.14 -8.86 6.60
CA THR A 17 -13.24 -10.02 7.49
C THR A 17 -14.14 -11.11 6.89
N ARG A 18 -15.23 -10.71 6.23
CA ARG A 18 -16.11 -11.63 5.48
C ARG A 18 -15.46 -12.13 4.19
N GLU A 19 -14.75 -11.27 3.47
CA GLU A 19 -14.10 -11.61 2.20
C GLU A 19 -12.92 -12.58 2.39
N ILE A 20 -12.15 -12.41 3.47
CA ILE A 20 -10.85 -13.07 3.70
C ILE A 20 -10.87 -13.79 5.06
N PRO A 21 -11.10 -15.12 5.07
CA PRO A 21 -11.12 -15.90 6.31
C PRO A 21 -9.83 -15.81 7.12
N GLY A 22 -9.96 -15.34 8.37
CA GLY A 22 -8.84 -15.15 9.29
C GLY A 22 -8.00 -13.91 8.98
N PHE A 23 -8.57 -12.92 8.29
CA PHE A 23 -8.03 -11.56 8.19
C PHE A 23 -7.72 -10.99 9.57
N ARG A 24 -6.57 -10.31 9.69
CA ARG A 24 -6.12 -9.68 10.94
C ARG A 24 -5.40 -8.37 10.65
N ILE A 25 -5.63 -7.36 11.48
CA ILE A 25 -4.81 -6.16 11.57
C ILE A 25 -3.96 -6.29 12.84
N VAL A 26 -2.63 -6.20 12.72
CA VAL A 26 -1.70 -6.44 13.82
C VAL A 26 -0.67 -5.32 13.88
N ARG A 27 -0.52 -4.67 15.03
CA ARG A 27 0.54 -3.68 15.19
C ARG A 27 1.94 -4.32 15.17
N LYS A 28 2.86 -3.72 14.42
CA LYS A 28 4.23 -4.22 14.21
C LYS A 28 5.06 -4.24 15.50
N ASP A 29 4.87 -3.25 16.37
CA ASP A 29 5.54 -3.16 17.68
C ASP A 29 5.20 -4.33 18.61
N ARG A 30 3.99 -4.89 18.48
CA ARG A 30 3.52 -6.05 19.24
C ARG A 30 3.90 -7.40 18.62
N SER A 31 4.50 -7.41 17.42
CA SER A 31 4.89 -8.65 16.73
C SER A 31 6.40 -8.91 16.82
N ARG A 32 6.78 -9.96 17.58
CA ARG A 32 8.19 -10.41 17.69
C ARG A 32 8.80 -10.76 16.33
N TRP A 33 8.00 -11.31 15.42
CA TRP A 33 8.42 -11.65 14.07
C TRP A 33 8.72 -10.41 13.22
N GLN A 34 7.90 -9.37 13.30
CA GLN A 34 8.15 -8.12 12.56
C GLN A 34 9.39 -7.38 13.08
N ARG A 35 9.61 -7.40 14.40
CA ARG A 35 10.85 -6.91 15.00
C ARG A 35 12.08 -7.68 14.51
N ALA A 36 11.98 -9.01 14.38
CA ALA A 36 13.08 -9.80 13.83
C ALA A 36 13.38 -9.44 12.36
N ILE A 37 12.35 -9.34 11.52
CA ILE A 37 12.49 -8.91 10.11
C ILE A 37 13.15 -7.53 10.03
N HIS A 38 12.73 -6.59 10.86
CA HIS A 38 13.33 -5.26 10.91
C HIS A 38 14.83 -5.29 11.17
N TRP A 39 15.27 -6.00 12.21
CA TRP A 39 16.69 -6.10 12.52
C TRP A 39 17.48 -6.83 11.43
N SER A 40 16.89 -7.85 10.81
CA SER A 40 17.49 -8.51 9.64
C SER A 40 17.64 -7.56 8.46
N LEU A 41 16.62 -6.75 8.14
CA LEU A 41 16.67 -5.76 7.07
C LEU A 41 17.72 -4.68 7.38
N VAL A 42 17.78 -4.18 8.61
CA VAL A 42 18.81 -3.22 9.05
C VAL A 42 20.20 -3.81 8.89
N ALA A 43 20.43 -5.07 9.28
CA ALA A 43 21.72 -5.72 9.14
C ALA A 43 22.12 -5.90 7.66
N VAL A 44 21.22 -6.44 6.82
CA VAL A 44 21.49 -6.72 5.40
C VAL A 44 21.67 -5.43 4.58
N THR A 45 20.95 -4.37 4.94
CA THR A 45 21.03 -3.08 4.24
C THR A 45 22.04 -2.11 4.87
N PHE A 46 22.90 -2.59 5.78
CA PHE A 46 23.87 -1.77 6.51
C PHE A 46 23.26 -0.50 7.12
N GLY A 47 22.03 -0.61 7.64
CA GLY A 47 21.29 0.49 8.24
C GLY A 47 20.37 1.28 7.30
N GLY A 48 20.30 0.93 6.01
CA GLY A 48 19.44 1.61 5.03
C GLY A 48 17.93 1.49 5.29
N MET A 49 17.46 0.39 5.91
CA MET A 49 16.03 0.12 6.17
C MET A 49 15.60 0.30 7.64
N ARG A 50 16.08 1.34 8.32
CA ARG A 50 15.70 1.65 9.71
C ARG A 50 14.24 2.11 9.87
N ALA A 51 13.60 2.59 8.81
CA ALA A 51 12.21 3.09 8.85
C ALA A 51 11.14 1.99 8.72
N TYR A 52 11.51 0.72 8.51
CA TYR A 52 10.57 -0.38 8.21
C TYR A 52 9.44 -0.56 9.25
N LEU A 53 9.73 -0.42 10.54
CA LEU A 53 8.74 -0.61 11.60
C LEU A 53 7.84 0.61 11.83
N THR A 54 8.33 1.80 11.46
CA THR A 54 7.75 3.08 11.89
C THR A 54 7.01 3.80 10.77
N SER A 55 7.38 3.55 9.52
CA SER A 55 6.91 4.37 8.39
C SER A 55 6.10 3.59 7.36
N TYR A 56 6.17 2.26 7.38
CA TYR A 56 5.55 1.43 6.35
C TYR A 56 4.45 0.57 6.96
N GLN A 57 3.33 0.48 6.27
CA GLN A 57 2.38 -0.61 6.46
C GLN A 57 2.81 -1.80 5.61
N THR A 58 2.47 -3.02 6.04
CA THR A 58 2.89 -4.21 5.28
C THR A 58 1.86 -5.31 5.39
N THR A 59 1.31 -5.72 4.26
CA THR A 59 0.50 -6.93 4.17
C THR A 59 1.37 -8.16 3.97
N ILE A 60 1.14 -9.20 4.77
CA ILE A 60 1.68 -10.54 4.53
C ILE A 60 0.53 -11.55 4.64
N ARG A 61 0.27 -12.23 3.52
CA ARG A 61 -0.74 -13.29 3.41
C ARG A 61 -2.16 -12.78 3.72
N ARG A 62 -2.60 -12.90 4.97
CA ARG A 62 -3.94 -12.49 5.43
C ARG A 62 -3.89 -11.45 6.56
N THR A 63 -2.69 -10.96 6.86
CA THR A 63 -2.46 -10.06 7.98
C THR A 63 -1.92 -8.74 7.45
N VAL A 64 -2.56 -7.64 7.80
CA VAL A 64 -2.05 -6.28 7.60
C VAL A 64 -1.30 -5.89 8.86
N TYR A 65 0.00 -5.64 8.71
CA TYR A 65 0.84 -5.19 9.80
C TYR A 65 0.93 -3.67 9.80
N VAL A 66 0.43 -3.06 10.87
CA VAL A 66 0.31 -1.60 10.98
C VAL A 66 1.34 -0.99 11.92
N THR A 67 1.69 0.28 11.73
CA THR A 67 2.58 1.05 12.60
C THR A 67 1.95 1.31 13.97
N ALA A 68 2.77 1.72 14.95
CA ALA A 68 2.32 1.86 16.34
C ALA A 68 1.30 2.99 16.54
N ASP A 69 1.36 4.03 15.71
CA ASP A 69 0.45 5.17 15.66
C ASP A 69 -0.87 4.88 14.94
N TRP A 70 -1.09 3.65 14.47
CA TRP A 70 -2.27 3.31 13.66
C TRP A 70 -3.58 3.72 14.31
N ASP A 71 -3.74 3.42 15.60
CA ASP A 71 -4.96 3.69 16.34
C ASP A 71 -5.20 5.21 16.55
N ASP A 72 -4.13 6.01 16.47
CA ASP A 72 -4.15 7.47 16.64
C ASP A 72 -4.39 8.21 15.30
N ARG A 73 -4.36 7.50 14.16
CA ARG A 73 -4.60 8.09 12.84
C ARG A 73 -6.08 8.36 12.60
N ASP A 74 -6.36 9.44 11.87
CA ASP A 74 -7.69 9.77 11.37
C ASP A 74 -8.32 8.56 10.63
N ALA A 75 -9.62 8.31 10.88
CA ALA A 75 -10.34 7.17 10.32
C ALA A 75 -10.33 7.17 8.78
N ARG A 76 -10.31 8.37 8.17
CA ARG A 76 -10.17 8.53 6.72
C ARG A 76 -8.84 7.99 6.20
N THR A 77 -7.74 8.36 6.86
CA THR A 77 -6.40 7.85 6.53
C THR A 77 -6.32 6.34 6.74
N ARG A 78 -6.84 5.83 7.87
CA ARG A 78 -6.90 4.38 8.12
C ARG A 78 -7.68 3.65 7.03
N TYR A 79 -8.81 4.21 6.59
CA TYR A 79 -9.63 3.65 5.53
C TYR A 79 -8.88 3.62 4.18
N ILE A 80 -8.29 4.74 3.77
CA ILE A 80 -7.53 4.85 2.50
C ILE A 80 -6.35 3.88 2.49
N THR A 81 -5.55 3.86 3.56
CA THR A 81 -4.44 2.91 3.70
C THR A 81 -4.92 1.46 3.71
N LEU A 82 -6.04 1.16 4.35
CA LEU A 82 -6.58 -0.20 4.34
C LEU A 82 -7.11 -0.63 2.96
N ARG A 83 -7.65 0.30 2.17
CA ARG A 83 -8.04 0.05 0.76
C ARG A 83 -6.82 -0.33 -0.09
N HIS A 84 -5.70 0.36 0.11
CA HIS A 84 -4.41 0.00 -0.51
C HIS A 84 -3.99 -1.43 -0.10
N GLU A 85 -3.91 -1.69 1.20
CA GLU A 85 -3.46 -2.98 1.73
C GLU A 85 -4.38 -4.16 1.34
N ALA A 86 -5.67 -3.89 1.15
CA ALA A 86 -6.63 -4.89 0.66
C ALA A 86 -6.28 -5.42 -0.74
N VAL A 87 -5.68 -4.59 -1.60
CA VAL A 87 -5.18 -5.05 -2.90
C VAL A 87 -4.08 -6.09 -2.71
N HIS A 88 -3.15 -5.87 -1.77
CA HIS A 88 -2.11 -6.86 -1.46
C HIS A 88 -2.69 -8.13 -0.84
N LEU A 89 -3.70 -8.04 0.03
CA LEU A 89 -4.37 -9.24 0.57
C LEU A 89 -4.94 -10.11 -0.57
N ARG A 90 -5.59 -9.49 -1.55
CA ARG A 90 -6.14 -10.18 -2.73
C ARG A 90 -5.03 -10.73 -3.63
N GLN A 91 -3.93 -10.01 -3.80
CA GLN A 91 -2.74 -10.51 -4.50
C GLN A 91 -2.16 -11.75 -3.81
N PHE A 92 -2.02 -11.74 -2.48
CA PHE A 92 -1.57 -12.90 -1.70
C PHE A 92 -2.51 -14.09 -1.80
N ARG A 93 -3.83 -13.87 -1.88
CA ARG A 93 -4.79 -14.96 -2.13
C ARG A 93 -4.62 -15.56 -3.53
N ARG A 94 -4.33 -14.73 -4.53
CA ARG A 94 -4.16 -15.17 -5.93
C ARG A 94 -2.83 -15.88 -6.16
N PHE A 95 -1.73 -15.33 -5.64
CA PHE A 95 -0.37 -15.81 -5.96
C PHE A 95 0.24 -16.65 -4.85
N THR A 96 -0.38 -16.73 -3.67
CA THR A 96 0.16 -17.40 -2.46
C THR A 96 1.51 -16.83 -2.01
N LEU A 97 2.01 -17.27 -0.85
CA LEU A 97 3.26 -16.73 -0.30
C LEU A 97 4.49 -17.04 -1.18
N PRO A 98 4.69 -18.27 -1.70
CA PRO A 98 5.80 -18.56 -2.60
C PRO A 98 5.74 -17.78 -3.92
N GLY A 99 4.56 -17.67 -4.54
CA GLY A 99 4.40 -16.92 -5.78
C GLY A 99 4.59 -15.42 -5.58
N MET A 100 4.09 -14.87 -4.47
CA MET A 100 4.40 -13.50 -4.08
C MET A 100 5.90 -13.33 -3.86
N ALA A 101 6.57 -14.17 -3.06
CA ALA A 101 8.01 -14.06 -2.83
C ALA A 101 8.83 -14.11 -4.13
N LEU A 102 8.46 -14.98 -5.08
CA LEU A 102 9.11 -15.03 -6.40
C LEU A 102 8.95 -13.71 -7.16
N LEU A 103 7.71 -13.20 -7.25
CA LEU A 103 7.39 -12.00 -8.03
C LEU A 103 7.84 -10.69 -7.35
N TYR A 104 7.94 -10.67 -6.02
CA TYR A 104 8.31 -9.50 -5.22
C TYR A 104 9.80 -9.43 -4.88
N VAL A 105 10.45 -10.55 -4.59
CA VAL A 105 11.80 -10.60 -3.99
C VAL A 105 12.83 -11.22 -4.93
N LEU A 106 12.47 -12.21 -5.75
CA LEU A 106 13.43 -12.95 -6.57
C LEU A 106 13.54 -12.43 -8.02
N LEU A 107 12.46 -11.87 -8.58
CA LEU A 107 12.48 -11.24 -9.90
C LEU A 107 13.03 -9.78 -10.01
N PRO A 108 13.55 -9.11 -8.94
CA PRO A 108 14.24 -7.83 -9.05
C PRO A 108 15.79 -7.89 -8.93
N LEU A 109 16.45 -9.05 -8.98
CA LEU A 109 17.93 -9.14 -8.93
C LEU A 109 18.60 -8.82 -10.29
N PRO A 110 19.76 -8.12 -10.31
CA PRO A 110 20.01 -6.75 -9.87
C PRO A 110 20.08 -5.77 -11.06
N LEU A 111 19.57 -6.14 -12.25
CA LEU A 111 19.73 -5.36 -13.48
C LEU A 111 18.45 -5.37 -14.33
N GLY A 112 17.39 -4.74 -13.82
CA GLY A 112 16.32 -4.28 -14.71
C GLY A 112 14.93 -4.49 -14.15
N LEU A 113 14.41 -3.41 -13.56
CA LEU A 113 12.99 -3.15 -13.37
C LEU A 113 12.29 -4.19 -12.48
N ALA A 114 11.97 -3.78 -11.25
CA ALA A 114 11.06 -4.51 -10.38
C ALA A 114 9.61 -4.44 -10.95
N TRP A 115 9.40 -4.79 -12.21
CA TRP A 115 8.18 -4.58 -12.99
C TRP A 115 6.97 -5.23 -12.30
N CYS A 116 7.12 -6.46 -11.82
CA CYS A 116 6.05 -7.15 -11.08
C CYS A 116 5.69 -6.39 -9.80
N ARG A 117 6.69 -5.99 -9.01
CA ARG A 117 6.51 -5.17 -7.81
C ARG A 117 5.83 -3.84 -8.15
N ALA A 118 6.37 -3.10 -9.12
CA ALA A 118 5.83 -1.82 -9.58
C ALA A 118 4.37 -1.95 -10.02
N ARG A 119 4.01 -3.03 -10.74
CA ARG A 119 2.62 -3.26 -11.16
C ARG A 119 1.69 -3.62 -10.00
N PHE A 120 2.17 -4.38 -9.02
CA PHE A 120 1.38 -4.69 -7.84
C PHE A 120 1.13 -3.46 -6.97
N GLU A 121 2.15 -2.63 -6.81
CA GLU A 121 2.09 -1.34 -6.12
C GLU A 121 1.21 -0.35 -6.89
N MET A 122 1.34 -0.25 -8.22
CA MET A 122 0.42 0.55 -9.06
C MET A 122 -1.04 0.13 -8.89
N ALA A 123 -1.33 -1.17 -8.75
CA ALA A 123 -2.70 -1.62 -8.51
C ALA A 123 -3.21 -1.16 -7.13
N ALA A 124 -2.34 -1.18 -6.11
CA ALA A 124 -2.67 -0.76 -4.76
C ALA A 124 -2.85 0.76 -4.67
N TYR A 125 -1.92 1.54 -5.23
CA TYR A 125 -2.04 3.00 -5.33
C TYR A 125 -3.21 3.45 -6.20
N ALA A 126 -3.58 2.71 -7.25
CA ALA A 126 -4.79 3.02 -8.01
C ALA A 126 -6.03 2.95 -7.13
N GLU A 127 -6.08 1.97 -6.22
CA GLU A 127 -7.16 1.86 -5.24
C GLU A 127 -7.10 2.93 -4.16
N GLU A 128 -5.89 3.31 -3.73
CA GLU A 128 -5.66 4.42 -2.83
C GLU A 128 -6.18 5.73 -3.42
N ILE A 129 -5.85 6.05 -4.67
CA ILE A 129 -6.32 7.24 -5.40
C ILE A 129 -7.86 7.27 -5.45
N ARG A 130 -8.51 6.10 -5.70
CA ARG A 130 -9.97 6.00 -5.67
C ARG A 130 -10.53 6.27 -4.28
N ALA A 131 -9.95 5.69 -3.24
CA ALA A 131 -10.39 5.90 -1.86
C ALA A 131 -10.17 7.36 -1.41
N THR A 132 -9.06 7.98 -1.80
CA THR A 132 -8.75 9.39 -1.61
C THR A 132 -9.82 10.28 -2.26
N ALA A 133 -10.17 10.00 -3.53
CA ALA A 133 -11.24 10.71 -4.22
C ALA A 133 -12.61 10.52 -3.56
N GLU A 134 -12.90 9.32 -3.05
CA GLU A 134 -14.14 8.97 -2.35
C GLU A 134 -14.29 9.73 -1.03
N VAL A 135 -13.19 10.00 -0.33
CA VAL A 135 -13.19 10.50 1.05
C VAL A 135 -12.90 12.01 1.15
N TRP A 136 -11.95 12.51 0.36
CA TRP A 136 -11.55 13.92 0.34
C TRP A 136 -12.01 14.66 -0.92
N GLY A 137 -12.66 13.95 -1.84
CA GLY A 137 -13.21 14.50 -3.06
C GLY A 137 -12.26 14.34 -4.25
N PRO A 138 -12.80 14.32 -5.48
CA PRO A 138 -12.00 14.12 -6.70
C PRO A 138 -10.98 15.25 -6.98
N SER A 139 -11.12 16.42 -6.35
CA SER A 139 -10.14 17.50 -6.45
C SER A 139 -8.83 17.16 -5.74
N HIS A 140 -8.88 16.49 -4.59
CA HIS A 140 -7.69 16.10 -3.84
C HIS A 140 -6.84 15.08 -4.61
N ALA A 141 -7.48 14.08 -5.22
CA ALA A 141 -6.80 13.12 -6.10
C ALA A 141 -6.15 13.78 -7.34
N ARG A 142 -6.63 14.96 -7.75
CA ARG A 142 -6.10 15.75 -8.88
C ARG A 142 -5.03 16.76 -8.47
N ASP A 143 -4.78 16.94 -7.17
CA ASP A 143 -3.79 17.88 -6.68
C ASP A 143 -2.39 17.50 -7.21
N PRO A 144 -1.67 18.43 -7.88
CA PRO A 144 -0.30 18.19 -8.33
C PRO A 144 0.66 17.76 -7.21
N ALA A 145 0.46 18.22 -5.98
CA ALA A 145 1.29 17.84 -4.83
C ALA A 145 1.07 16.37 -4.46
N TYR A 146 -0.18 15.94 -4.34
CA TYR A 146 -0.53 14.54 -4.06
C TYR A 146 -0.03 13.61 -5.19
N ARG A 147 -0.20 14.02 -6.45
CA ARG A 147 0.36 13.30 -7.60
C ARG A 147 1.88 13.15 -7.51
N ALA A 148 2.58 14.21 -7.13
CA ALA A 148 4.04 14.18 -7.01
C ALA A 148 4.51 13.25 -5.88
N GLU A 149 3.80 13.22 -4.75
CA GLU A 149 4.04 12.30 -3.64
C GLU A 149 3.90 10.84 -4.08
N VAL A 150 2.74 10.48 -4.66
CA VAL A 150 2.48 9.11 -5.15
C VAL A 150 3.51 8.67 -6.18
N ILE A 151 3.86 9.52 -7.15
CA ILE A 151 4.88 9.21 -8.16
C ILE A 151 6.27 9.09 -7.53
N GLY A 152 6.55 9.88 -6.50
CA GLY A 152 7.80 9.87 -5.74
C GLY A 152 8.11 8.51 -5.13
N GLU A 153 7.10 7.80 -4.63
CA GLU A 153 7.24 6.47 -4.03
C GLU A 153 7.78 5.41 -5.03
N PHE A 154 7.47 5.55 -6.32
CA PHE A 154 7.99 4.67 -7.37
C PHE A 154 9.38 5.06 -7.88
N LEU A 155 9.66 6.36 -7.90
CA LEU A 155 10.94 6.91 -8.38
C LEU A 155 12.03 6.91 -7.30
N GLY A 156 11.63 6.88 -6.04
CA GLY A 156 12.49 7.05 -4.89
C GLY A 156 13.21 5.77 -4.43
N PRO A 157 14.20 5.93 -3.55
CA PRO A 157 14.91 4.82 -2.93
C PRO A 157 14.03 4.02 -1.96
N SER A 158 12.92 4.59 -1.48
CA SER A 158 12.00 4.01 -0.48
C SER A 158 11.59 2.58 -0.81
N TYR A 159 11.41 2.30 -2.10
CA TYR A 159 11.06 0.98 -2.63
C TYR A 159 12.09 0.44 -3.65
N GLY A 160 13.30 1.01 -3.69
CA GLY A 160 14.40 0.56 -4.54
C GLY A 160 14.27 0.94 -6.01
N TRP A 161 13.84 2.18 -6.32
CA TRP A 161 13.68 2.68 -7.69
C TRP A 161 12.83 1.74 -8.55
N MET A 162 11.63 1.41 -8.04
CA MET A 162 10.75 0.39 -8.65
C MET A 162 10.52 0.62 -10.14
N TRP A 163 10.36 1.89 -10.54
CA TRP A 163 10.12 2.24 -11.93
C TRP A 163 10.67 3.64 -12.27
N PRO A 164 11.85 3.76 -12.89
CA PRO A 164 12.52 5.05 -13.09
C PRO A 164 11.88 5.94 -14.18
N PHE A 165 10.88 5.44 -14.92
CA PHE A 165 10.29 6.16 -16.06
C PHE A 165 9.10 7.04 -15.63
N ARG A 166 9.37 8.26 -15.17
CA ARG A 166 8.36 9.25 -14.74
C ARG A 166 7.18 9.40 -15.71
N ARG A 167 7.43 9.58 -17.01
CA ARG A 167 6.37 9.72 -18.03
C ARG A 167 5.43 8.51 -18.10
N SER A 168 5.92 7.32 -17.77
CA SER A 168 5.09 6.11 -17.70
C SER A 168 4.17 6.13 -16.47
N LEU A 169 4.68 6.60 -15.33
CA LEU A 169 3.92 6.75 -14.08
C LEU A 169 2.85 7.84 -14.24
N GLU A 170 3.20 8.97 -14.85
CA GLU A 170 2.27 10.06 -15.13
C GLU A 170 1.11 9.58 -16.02
N ARG A 171 1.39 8.89 -17.13
CA ARG A 171 0.35 8.29 -17.98
C ARG A 171 -0.47 7.21 -17.29
N TRP A 172 0.10 6.49 -16.33
CA TRP A 172 -0.67 5.56 -15.51
C TRP A 172 -1.61 6.31 -14.56
N TYR A 173 -1.11 7.34 -13.87
CA TYR A 173 -1.90 8.19 -12.97
C TYR A 173 -3.07 8.85 -13.71
N ASP A 174 -2.82 9.42 -14.90
CA ASP A 174 -3.85 10.06 -15.72
C ASP A 174 -4.96 9.07 -16.12
N ARG A 175 -4.60 7.81 -16.39
CA ARG A 175 -5.60 6.74 -16.66
C ARG A 175 -6.44 6.43 -15.44
N VAL A 176 -5.84 6.36 -14.25
CA VAL A 176 -6.58 6.15 -13.00
C VAL A 176 -7.57 7.29 -12.76
N LEU A 177 -7.18 8.54 -13.03
CA LEU A 177 -8.10 9.68 -12.92
C LEU A 177 -9.23 9.63 -13.95
N ALA A 178 -8.95 9.23 -15.19
CA ALA A 178 -9.98 9.08 -16.22
C ALA A 178 -11.03 8.01 -15.85
N ASP A 179 -10.60 6.92 -15.20
CA ASP A 179 -11.50 5.88 -14.70
C ASP A 179 -12.43 6.41 -13.60
N LEU A 180 -11.97 7.36 -12.76
CA LEU A 180 -12.82 8.01 -11.74
C LEU A 180 -14.00 8.75 -12.39
N ASP A 181 -13.74 9.46 -13.49
CA ASP A 181 -14.76 10.23 -14.20
C ASP A 181 -15.77 9.34 -14.91
N THR A 182 -15.37 8.12 -15.25
CA THR A 182 -16.26 7.13 -15.86
C THR A 182 -17.14 6.45 -14.81
N ALA A 183 -16.60 6.16 -13.62
CA ALA A 183 -17.35 5.55 -12.52
C ALA A 183 -18.33 6.51 -11.83
N ALA A 184 -18.14 7.83 -11.99
CA ALA A 184 -19.03 8.86 -11.46
C ALA A 184 -20.22 9.20 -12.40
N ARG A 185 -20.27 8.60 -13.61
CA ARG A 185 -21.37 8.71 -14.57
C ARG A 185 -22.28 7.49 -14.49
#